data_AF-A0A2C9JKG0-F1
#
_entry.id   AF-A0A2C9JKG0-F1
#
_cell.length_a   1.000
_cell.length_b   1.000
_cell.length_c   1.000
_cell.angle_alpha   90.00
_cell.angle_beta   90.00
_cell.angle_gamma   90.00
#
_symmetry.space_group_name_H-M   'P 1'
#
loop_
_entity.id
_entity.type
_entity.pdbx_description
1 polymer ?
#
loop_
_entity_poly.entity_id
_entity_poly.type
_entity_poly.pdbx_seq_one_letter_code
_entity_poly.pdbx_strand_id
1 'polypeptide(L)'
;FSGDLCQINLDDCVSSPCQNNGVCIDNIDGFTCACQPGYSGDLCERVTDPCQSNPCENNGTCMSSVSGSPSNFSCDCAQGYTGQTCETAVSFCDPMPCNINGTSRCQESTSECLCLPNWQGKLCSVYYDTCKDNPCGQDAICVPDSTQLCLCPVNVTSISCYV
;
A
#
# COMPACT_ATOMS: atom_id res chain seq x y z
N PHE A 1 -7.33 5.87 -55.77
CA PHE A 1 -7.04 6.87 -56.82
C PHE A 1 -8.28 7.32 -57.59
N SER A 2 -8.29 8.57 -58.07
CA SER A 2 -9.31 9.13 -58.98
C SER A 2 -8.68 10.01 -60.08
N GLY A 3 -9.50 10.48 -61.03
CA GLY A 3 -9.08 11.27 -62.20
C GLY A 3 -8.79 10.41 -63.45
N ASP A 4 -8.77 11.05 -64.62
CA ASP A 4 -8.66 10.37 -65.92
C ASP A 4 -7.33 9.61 -66.13
N LEU A 5 -6.30 9.93 -65.34
CA LEU A 5 -5.00 9.28 -65.33
C LEU A 5 -4.69 8.61 -63.98
N CYS A 6 -5.69 8.42 -63.11
CA CYS A 6 -5.53 7.90 -61.75
C CYS A 6 -4.52 8.69 -60.90
N GLN A 7 -4.34 9.98 -61.19
CA GLN A 7 -3.30 10.81 -60.60
C GLN A 7 -3.68 11.38 -59.22
N ILE A 8 -4.96 11.33 -58.85
CA ILE A 8 -5.46 11.90 -57.60
C ILE A 8 -5.47 10.79 -56.55
N ASN A 9 -4.63 10.91 -55.52
CA ASN A 9 -4.72 10.03 -54.36
C ASN A 9 -6.03 10.31 -53.61
N LEU A 10 -6.71 9.26 -53.15
CA LEU A 10 -7.92 9.41 -52.35
C LEU A 10 -7.50 9.44 -50.88
N ASP A 11 -8.13 10.30 -50.08
CA ASP A 11 -7.88 10.33 -48.64
C ASP A 11 -8.51 9.08 -47.99
N ASP A 12 -7.66 8.11 -47.65
CA ASP A 12 -8.07 6.84 -47.06
C ASP A 12 -8.51 7.00 -45.58
N CYS A 13 -8.22 8.15 -44.96
CA CYS A 13 -8.60 8.46 -43.57
C CYS A 13 -10.04 8.95 -43.40
N VAL A 14 -10.77 9.26 -44.48
CA VAL A 14 -12.17 9.73 -44.43
C VAL A 14 -13.08 8.75 -43.67
N SER A 15 -12.79 7.45 -43.73
CA SER A 15 -13.54 6.40 -43.04
C SER A 15 -13.21 6.26 -41.54
N SER A 16 -12.21 7.00 -41.04
CA SER A 16 -11.68 6.88 -39.67
C SER A 16 -11.30 5.43 -39.31
N PRO A 17 -10.38 4.80 -40.06
CA PRO A 17 -10.08 3.37 -39.93
C PRO A 17 -9.32 2.99 -38.64
N CYS A 18 -8.62 3.95 -38.03
CA CYS A 18 -7.83 3.73 -36.81
C CYS A 18 -8.71 3.64 -35.55
N GLN A 19 -8.50 2.59 -34.75
CA GLN A 19 -9.20 2.37 -33.49
C GLN A 19 -8.49 3.03 -32.31
N ASN A 20 -9.13 3.02 -31.13
CA ASN A 20 -8.53 3.43 -29.85
C ASN A 20 -7.83 4.81 -29.89
N ASN A 21 -8.46 5.77 -30.55
CA ASN A 21 -7.95 7.14 -30.70
C ASN A 21 -6.58 7.23 -31.44
N GLY A 22 -6.24 6.24 -32.25
CA GLY A 22 -5.11 6.30 -33.17
C GLY A 22 -5.28 7.42 -34.21
N VAL A 23 -4.18 8.06 -34.60
CA VAL A 23 -4.17 9.11 -35.62
C VAL A 23 -3.97 8.47 -36.99
N CYS A 24 -4.91 8.68 -37.90
CA CYS A 24 -4.79 8.22 -39.28
C CYS A 24 -3.89 9.15 -40.09
N ILE A 25 -2.97 8.56 -40.86
CA ILE A 25 -2.03 9.24 -41.74
C ILE A 25 -2.27 8.72 -43.16
N ASP A 26 -2.76 9.59 -44.04
CA ASP A 26 -2.95 9.29 -45.46
C ASP A 26 -1.60 9.19 -46.18
N ASN A 27 -1.41 8.13 -46.97
CA ASN A 27 -0.22 7.87 -47.79
C ASN A 27 -0.62 7.74 -49.26
N ILE A 28 0.37 7.75 -50.17
CA ILE A 28 0.16 7.76 -51.63
C ILE A 28 -0.67 6.57 -52.16
N ASP A 29 -0.72 5.45 -51.44
CA ASP A 29 -1.48 4.24 -51.80
C ASP A 29 -1.91 3.48 -50.53
N GLY A 30 -2.76 4.11 -49.71
CA GLY A 30 -3.22 3.56 -48.43
C GLY A 30 -3.02 4.52 -47.26
N PHE A 31 -3.17 4.00 -46.04
CA PHE A 31 -3.01 4.78 -44.81
C PHE A 31 -2.12 4.05 -43.79
N THR A 32 -1.72 4.76 -42.75
CA THR A 32 -1.08 4.18 -41.57
C THR A 32 -1.69 4.78 -40.31
N CYS A 33 -1.86 3.97 -39.27
CA CYS A 33 -2.32 4.44 -37.98
C CYS A 33 -1.13 4.68 -37.03
N ALA A 34 -1.00 5.91 -36.53
CA ALA A 34 -0.14 6.20 -35.41
C ALA A 34 -0.90 5.93 -34.10
N CYS A 35 -0.58 4.82 -33.45
CA CYS A 35 -1.27 4.36 -32.24
C CYS A 35 -0.91 5.17 -31.00
N GLN A 36 -1.91 5.34 -30.13
CA GLN A 36 -1.67 5.90 -28.80
C GLN A 36 -0.82 4.95 -27.95
N PRO A 37 -0.11 5.47 -26.92
CA PRO A 37 0.60 4.63 -25.97
C PRO A 37 -0.34 3.57 -25.40
N GLY A 38 0.09 2.31 -25.44
CA GLY A 38 -0.74 1.21 -24.99
C GLY A 38 -1.49 0.43 -26.07
N TYR A 39 -1.42 0.86 -27.34
CA TYR A 39 -2.09 0.19 -28.45
C TYR A 39 -1.10 -0.19 -29.55
N SER A 40 -1.42 -1.26 -30.26
CA SER A 40 -0.61 -1.82 -31.34
C SER A 40 -1.50 -2.49 -32.39
N GLY A 41 -0.89 -2.94 -33.50
CA GLY A 41 -1.61 -3.44 -34.66
C GLY A 41 -1.77 -2.37 -35.73
N ASP A 42 -2.12 -2.80 -36.95
CA ASP A 42 -2.18 -1.92 -38.12
C ASP A 42 -3.29 -0.87 -38.00
N LEU A 43 -4.34 -1.19 -37.22
CA LEU A 43 -5.46 -0.30 -36.93
C LEU A 43 -5.50 0.12 -35.45
N CYS A 44 -4.42 -0.10 -34.69
CA CYS A 44 -4.37 0.12 -33.25
C CYS A 44 -5.41 -0.71 -32.47
N GLU A 45 -5.80 -1.87 -32.99
CA GLU A 45 -6.86 -2.72 -32.48
C GLU A 45 -6.43 -3.58 -31.28
N ARG A 46 -5.13 -3.73 -31.04
CA ARG A 46 -4.57 -4.59 -29.99
C ARG A 46 -4.10 -3.76 -28.80
N VAL A 47 -4.63 -4.06 -27.63
CA VAL A 47 -4.11 -3.53 -26.35
C VAL A 47 -2.75 -4.18 -26.09
N THR A 48 -1.72 -3.37 -25.87
CA THR A 48 -0.40 -3.85 -25.44
C THR A 48 -0.46 -4.20 -23.96
N ASP A 49 0.20 -5.29 -23.58
CA ASP A 49 0.29 -5.68 -22.17
C ASP A 49 1.18 -4.69 -21.40
N PRO A 50 0.63 -3.95 -20.41
CA PRO A 50 1.41 -2.99 -19.61
C PRO A 50 2.57 -3.65 -18.85
N CYS A 51 2.50 -4.96 -18.58
CA CYS A 51 3.55 -5.67 -17.86
C CYS A 51 4.82 -5.90 -18.70
N GLN A 52 4.79 -5.73 -20.03
CA GLN A 52 5.98 -5.89 -20.88
C GLN A 52 7.10 -4.91 -20.55
N SER A 53 6.77 -3.73 -20.03
CA SER A 53 7.77 -2.73 -19.62
C SER A 53 8.36 -3.01 -18.23
N ASN A 54 7.93 -4.08 -17.56
CA ASN A 54 8.28 -4.42 -16.18
C ASN A 54 8.10 -3.21 -15.22
N PRO A 55 6.87 -2.67 -15.10
CA PRO A 55 6.64 -1.46 -14.31
C PRO A 55 6.76 -1.69 -12.79
N CYS A 56 6.73 -2.93 -12.32
CA CYS A 56 6.84 -3.24 -10.89
C CYS A 56 8.32 -3.33 -10.48
N GLU A 57 8.74 -2.42 -9.61
CA GLU A 57 10.08 -2.37 -9.04
C GLU A 57 10.26 -3.39 -7.89
N ASN A 58 11.48 -3.47 -7.35
CA ASN A 58 11.81 -4.22 -6.13
C ASN A 58 11.28 -5.66 -6.10
N ASN A 59 11.40 -6.35 -7.24
CA ASN A 59 11.01 -7.75 -7.40
C ASN A 59 9.49 -7.99 -7.22
N GLY A 60 8.67 -6.97 -7.49
CA GLY A 60 7.21 -7.10 -7.56
C GLY A 60 6.75 -7.85 -8.80
N THR A 61 5.63 -8.57 -8.69
CA THR A 61 5.03 -9.31 -9.81
C THR A 61 3.95 -8.47 -10.48
N CYS A 62 4.10 -8.21 -11.78
CA CYS A 62 3.09 -7.48 -12.53
C CYS A 62 1.91 -8.37 -12.93
N MET A 63 0.70 -7.88 -12.70
CA MET A 63 -0.56 -8.51 -13.07
C MET A 63 -1.36 -7.55 -13.94
N SER A 64 -1.62 -7.93 -15.19
CA SER A 64 -2.49 -7.18 -16.10
C SER A 64 -3.64 -8.06 -16.62
N SER A 65 -4.75 -7.42 -16.99
CA SER A 65 -5.82 -8.04 -17.75
C SER A 65 -5.80 -7.45 -19.16
N VAL A 66 -5.34 -8.23 -20.14
CA VAL A 66 -5.14 -7.79 -21.54
C VAL A 66 -6.46 -7.34 -22.22
N SER A 67 -7.61 -7.61 -21.61
CA SER A 67 -8.95 -7.26 -22.11
C SER A 67 -9.47 -5.88 -21.64
N GLY A 68 -8.65 -5.10 -20.94
CA GLY A 68 -9.06 -3.81 -20.36
C GLY A 68 -8.45 -2.59 -21.06
N SER A 69 -7.92 -1.68 -20.24
CA SER A 69 -7.21 -0.47 -20.67
C SER A 69 -5.70 -0.74 -20.62
N PRO A 70 -4.90 -0.22 -21.56
CA PRO A 70 -3.46 -0.50 -21.58
C PRO A 70 -2.67 0.07 -20.41
N SER A 71 -3.27 0.95 -19.62
CA SER A 71 -2.70 1.48 -18.38
C SER A 71 -3.15 0.72 -17.13
N ASN A 72 -4.01 -0.29 -17.27
CA ASN A 72 -4.54 -1.03 -16.13
C ASN A 72 -3.67 -2.24 -15.80
N PHE A 73 -2.76 -2.05 -14.85
CA PHE A 73 -1.96 -3.10 -14.24
C PHE A 73 -1.99 -2.95 -12.71
N SER A 74 -1.65 -4.03 -12.02
CA SER A 74 -1.42 -4.05 -10.58
C SER A 74 -0.11 -4.75 -10.30
N CYS A 75 0.61 -4.29 -9.28
CA CYS A 75 1.83 -4.93 -8.81
C CYS A 75 1.55 -5.66 -7.50
N ASP A 76 1.92 -6.95 -7.45
CA ASP A 76 2.04 -7.70 -6.20
C ASP A 76 3.45 -7.49 -5.65
N CYS A 77 3.58 -6.68 -4.60
CA CYS A 77 4.88 -6.26 -4.08
C CYS A 77 5.53 -7.33 -3.22
N ALA A 78 6.86 -7.46 -3.37
CA ALA A 78 7.66 -8.28 -2.49
C ALA A 78 7.58 -7.78 -1.04
N GLN A 79 7.84 -8.67 -0.08
CA GLN A 79 7.81 -8.33 1.35
C GLN A 79 8.72 -7.13 1.64
N GLY A 80 8.17 -6.11 2.33
CA GLY A 80 8.90 -4.90 2.67
C GLY A 80 8.82 -3.79 1.62
N TYR A 81 7.98 -3.92 0.59
CA TYR A 81 7.71 -2.87 -0.39
C TYR A 81 6.22 -2.61 -0.56
N THR A 82 5.89 -1.38 -0.95
CA THR A 82 4.54 -0.88 -1.18
C THR A 82 4.57 0.22 -2.25
N GLY A 83 3.40 0.78 -2.58
CA GLY A 83 3.22 1.72 -3.69
C GLY A 83 2.59 1.05 -4.91
N GLN A 84 2.22 1.85 -5.90
CA GLN A 84 1.54 1.36 -7.11
C GLN A 84 2.49 0.48 -7.96
N THR A 85 3.78 0.80 -7.92
CA THR A 85 4.86 0.12 -8.66
C THR A 85 5.86 -0.53 -7.71
N CYS A 86 5.52 -0.72 -6.43
CA CYS A 86 6.43 -1.27 -5.41
C CYS A 86 7.70 -0.44 -5.19
N GLU A 87 7.65 0.86 -5.46
CA GLU A 87 8.76 1.81 -5.41
C GLU A 87 9.13 2.21 -3.96
N THR A 88 8.21 2.02 -3.02
CA THR A 88 8.38 2.49 -1.64
C THR A 88 8.75 1.34 -0.72
N ALA A 89 9.90 1.42 -0.06
CA ALA A 89 10.23 0.50 1.03
C ALA A 89 9.29 0.74 2.23
N VAL A 90 8.66 -0.32 2.72
CA VAL A 90 7.84 -0.30 3.92
C VAL A 90 8.78 -0.22 5.13
N SER A 91 8.73 0.92 5.82
CA SER A 91 9.29 1.01 7.16
C SER A 91 8.43 0.17 8.10
N PHE A 92 9.05 -0.68 8.92
CA PHE A 92 8.35 -1.44 9.97
C PHE A 92 7.65 -0.53 11.01
N CYS A 93 7.89 0.78 10.94
CA CYS A 93 7.28 1.78 11.81
C CYS A 93 6.30 2.72 11.12
N ASP A 94 6.04 2.53 9.83
CA ASP A 94 5.02 3.30 9.13
C ASP A 94 4.03 2.39 8.39
N PRO A 95 2.72 2.52 8.67
CA PRO A 95 2.13 3.42 9.67
C PRO A 95 2.47 2.98 11.11
N MET A 96 2.55 3.94 12.04
CA MET A 96 2.93 3.70 13.43
C MET A 96 2.10 2.54 14.03
N PRO A 97 2.72 1.40 14.37
CA PRO A 97 1.98 0.18 14.66
C PRO A 97 1.30 0.20 16.04
N CYS A 98 1.73 1.07 16.94
CA CYS A 98 1.24 1.13 18.31
C CYS A 98 0.04 2.07 18.45
N ASN A 99 -0.87 1.75 19.38
CA ASN A 99 -1.93 2.68 19.78
C ASN A 99 -1.31 3.90 20.52
N ILE A 100 -2.10 4.96 20.73
CA ILE A 100 -1.68 6.21 21.39
C ILE A 100 -1.17 6.02 22.83
N ASN A 101 -1.39 4.85 23.41
CA ASN A 101 -0.96 4.48 24.77
C ASN A 101 0.39 3.77 24.81
N GLY A 102 1.24 3.96 23.81
CA GLY A 102 2.58 3.40 23.76
C GLY A 102 3.48 4.10 22.75
N THR A 103 4.77 3.83 22.84
CA THR A 103 5.77 4.29 21.87
C THR A 103 6.30 3.10 21.08
N SER A 104 6.46 3.24 19.77
CA SER A 104 7.09 2.21 18.94
C SER A 104 8.61 2.20 19.13
N ARG A 105 9.19 1.02 19.38
CA ARG A 105 10.63 0.79 19.24
C ARG A 105 10.87 0.10 17.90
N CYS A 106 11.56 0.82 17.02
CA CYS A 106 11.83 0.42 15.66
C CYS A 106 13.22 -0.24 15.58
N GLN A 107 13.27 -1.45 15.06
CA GLN A 107 14.52 -2.08 14.60
C GLN A 107 14.38 -2.43 13.12
N GLU A 108 15.51 -2.65 12.42
CA GLU A 108 15.56 -2.82 10.96
C GLU A 108 14.69 -3.97 10.40
N SER A 109 14.14 -4.83 11.25
CA SER A 109 13.28 -5.96 10.86
C SER A 109 12.09 -6.20 11.78
N THR A 110 11.92 -5.41 12.85
CA THR A 110 10.85 -5.63 13.84
C THR A 110 10.34 -4.31 14.44
N SER A 111 9.07 -4.30 14.82
CA SER A 111 8.45 -3.24 15.61
C SER A 111 7.90 -3.83 16.90
N GLU A 112 8.31 -3.30 18.05
CA GLU A 112 7.69 -3.61 19.34
C GLU A 112 7.06 -2.34 19.92
N CYS A 113 5.96 -2.50 20.65
CA CYS A 113 5.33 -1.38 21.36
C CYS A 113 5.76 -1.39 22.82
N LEU A 114 6.36 -0.27 23.25
CA LEU A 114 6.60 0.04 24.65
C LEU A 114 5.34 0.72 25.19
N CYS A 115 4.52 -0.05 25.90
CA CYS A 115 3.25 0.46 26.44
C CYS A 115 3.50 1.42 27.61
N LEU A 116 2.64 2.43 27.72
CA LEU A 116 2.49 3.24 28.93
C LEU A 116 2.09 2.34 30.11
N PRO A 117 2.32 2.77 31.37
CA PRO A 117 1.84 2.04 32.53
C PRO A 117 0.37 1.63 32.39
N ASN A 118 0.03 0.42 32.83
CA ASN A 118 -1.31 -0.17 32.75
C ASN A 118 -1.83 -0.48 31.34
N TRP A 119 -1.02 -0.35 30.29
CA TRP A 119 -1.37 -0.84 28.97
C TRP A 119 -0.58 -2.10 28.62
N GLN A 120 -1.26 -3.06 27.99
CA GLN A 120 -0.71 -4.36 27.64
C GLN A 120 -1.12 -4.78 26.22
N GLY A 121 -0.45 -5.83 25.75
CA GLY A 121 -0.66 -6.43 24.42
C GLY A 121 0.26 -5.84 23.35
N LYS A 122 0.32 -6.52 22.20
CA LYS A 122 1.25 -6.18 21.10
C LYS A 122 1.09 -4.75 20.58
N LEU A 123 -0.11 -4.19 20.69
CA LEU A 123 -0.45 -2.85 20.21
C LEU A 123 -0.81 -1.87 21.34
N CYS A 124 -0.58 -2.23 22.61
CA CYS A 124 -0.98 -1.43 23.78
C CYS A 124 -2.47 -1.03 23.77
N SER A 125 -3.33 -1.99 23.44
CA SER A 125 -4.79 -1.78 23.30
C SER A 125 -5.59 -2.31 24.47
N VAL A 126 -4.96 -3.02 25.42
CA VAL A 126 -5.63 -3.58 26.59
C VAL A 126 -5.22 -2.78 27.81
N TYR A 127 -6.20 -2.19 28.50
CA TYR A 127 -5.98 -1.56 29.79
C TYR A 127 -6.04 -2.62 30.91
N TYR A 128 -5.00 -2.70 31.71
CA TYR A 128 -4.86 -3.60 32.86
C TYR A 128 -4.87 -2.78 34.16
N ASP A 129 -5.97 -2.88 34.88
CA ASP A 129 -6.11 -2.28 36.21
C ASP A 129 -5.36 -3.12 37.25
N THR A 130 -4.24 -2.59 37.73
CA THR A 130 -3.38 -3.23 38.74
C THR A 130 -4.04 -3.40 40.10
N CYS A 131 -5.12 -2.66 40.40
CA CYS A 131 -5.84 -2.72 41.67
C CYS A 131 -7.05 -3.66 41.64
N LYS A 132 -7.42 -4.20 40.47
CA LYS A 132 -8.61 -5.04 40.30
C LYS A 132 -8.59 -6.32 41.15
N ASP A 133 -7.41 -6.91 41.32
CA ASP A 133 -7.23 -8.15 42.10
C ASP A 133 -6.88 -7.89 43.58
N ASN A 134 -7.00 -6.64 44.04
CA ASN A 134 -6.64 -6.18 45.38
C ASN A 134 -5.29 -6.73 45.88
N PRO A 135 -4.17 -6.38 45.22
CA PRO A 135 -2.85 -6.91 45.55
C PRO A 135 -2.29 -6.42 46.91
N CYS A 136 -2.98 -5.51 47.59
CA CYS A 136 -2.56 -4.93 48.85
C CYS A 136 -3.23 -5.65 50.04
N GLY A 137 -2.42 -6.03 51.04
CA GLY A 137 -2.89 -6.63 52.29
C GLY A 137 -3.31 -5.60 53.35
N GLN A 138 -3.95 -6.07 54.42
CA GLN A 138 -4.26 -5.33 55.67
C GLN A 138 -4.81 -3.89 55.49
N ASP A 139 -6.01 -3.77 54.92
CA ASP A 139 -6.72 -2.48 54.74
C ASP A 139 -5.91 -1.40 54.00
N ALA A 140 -4.83 -1.77 53.30
CA ALA A 140 -3.99 -0.86 52.56
C ALA A 140 -4.68 -0.34 51.28
N ILE A 141 -4.37 0.90 50.91
CA ILE A 141 -4.95 1.55 49.73
C ILE A 141 -4.05 1.26 48.52
N CYS A 142 -4.59 0.60 47.50
CA CYS A 142 -3.92 0.43 46.22
C CYS A 142 -3.90 1.74 45.44
N VAL A 143 -2.74 2.12 44.90
CA VAL A 143 -2.57 3.34 44.10
C VAL A 143 -2.66 2.99 42.61
N PRO A 144 -3.68 3.49 41.87
CA PRO A 144 -3.77 3.32 40.42
C PRO A 144 -2.55 3.89 39.68
N ASP A 145 -2.27 3.40 38.47
CA ASP A 145 -1.21 3.93 37.59
C ASP A 145 0.23 3.83 38.10
N SER A 146 0.44 3.01 39.13
CA SER A 146 1.76 2.66 39.66
C SER A 146 1.93 1.15 39.68
N THR A 147 3.14 0.67 39.34
CA THR A 147 3.46 -0.76 39.42
C THR A 147 3.46 -1.20 40.89
N GLN A 148 2.31 -1.68 41.36
CA GLN A 148 2.11 -2.30 42.68
C GLN A 148 2.47 -1.41 43.89
N LEU A 149 2.14 -0.11 43.85
CA LEU A 149 2.29 0.74 45.03
C LEU A 149 1.06 0.58 45.95
N CYS A 150 1.30 0.12 47.17
CA CYS A 150 0.32 0.08 48.24
C CYS A 150 0.67 1.13 49.30
N LEU A 151 -0.30 1.92 49.74
CA LEU A 151 -0.16 2.82 50.88
C LEU A 151 -0.47 2.03 52.16
N CYS A 152 0.58 1.59 52.85
CA CYS A 152 0.45 0.78 54.05
C CYS A 152 0.08 1.60 55.29
N PRO A 153 -0.67 1.03 56.25
CA PRO A 153 -0.83 1.59 57.58
C PRO A 153 0.52 1.72 58.31
N VAL A 154 0.60 2.69 59.22
CA VAL A 154 1.75 2.84 60.13
C VAL A 154 1.98 1.50 60.85
N ASN A 155 3.16 0.89 60.65
CA ASN A 155 3.68 -0.39 61.18
C ASN A 155 3.86 -1.53 60.16
N VAL A 156 3.49 -1.35 58.90
CA VAL A 156 3.71 -2.35 57.84
C VAL A 156 4.73 -1.79 56.84
N THR A 157 5.75 -2.58 56.47
CA THR A 157 6.91 -2.07 55.68
C THR A 157 7.12 -2.81 54.37
N SER A 158 6.36 -3.87 54.10
CA SER A 158 6.40 -4.59 52.82
C SER A 158 5.71 -3.83 51.68
N ILE A 159 6.23 -3.97 50.45
CA ILE A 159 5.69 -3.36 49.22
C ILE A 159 4.19 -3.63 49.01
N SER A 160 3.71 -4.80 49.45
CA SER A 160 2.32 -5.23 49.31
C SER A 160 1.52 -5.18 50.62
N CYS A 161 2.07 -4.62 51.69
CA CYS A 161 1.45 -4.50 53.01
C CYS A 161 0.93 -5.81 53.64
N TYR A 162 1.54 -6.96 53.34
CA TYR A 162 1.19 -8.26 53.95
C TYR A 162 1.94 -8.54 55.26
N VAL A 163 3.12 -7.94 55.43
CA VAL A 163 4.05 -8.12 56.56
C VAL A 163 4.57 -6.77 57.05
#